data_AF-A0A2X3FH00-F1
#
_entry.id   AF-A0A2X3FH00-F1
#
_cell.length_a   1.000
_cell.length_b   1.000
_cell.length_c   1.000
_cell.angle_alpha   90.00
_cell.angle_beta   90.00
_cell.angle_gamma   90.00
#
_symmetry.space_group_name_H-M   'P 1'
#
loop_
_entity.id
_entity.type
_entity.pdbx_description
1 polymer ?
#
loop_
_entity_poly.entity_id
_entity_poly.type
_entity_poly.pdbx_seq_one_letter_code
_entity_poly.pdbx_strand_id
1 'polypeptide(L)' 'MTELNAGTRILENALVPPMGKTSVKLPADAGNTITYRTINDYGALTPKMNGVLR' A
#
# COMPACT_ATOMS: atom_id res chain seq x y z
N MET A 1 2.98 6.79 9.17
CA MET A 1 1.90 5.79 8.95
C MET A 1 1.61 5.76 7.45
N THR A 2 1.85 4.66 6.75
CA THR A 2 1.37 4.51 5.35
C THR A 2 -0.02 3.87 5.40
N GLU A 3 -0.79 3.93 4.31
CA GLU A 3 -2.15 3.33 4.29
C GLU A 3 -2.25 2.43 3.07
N LEU A 4 -1.96 1.14 3.22
CA LEU A 4 -2.12 0.13 2.18
C LEU A 4 -3.40 -0.67 2.43
N ASN A 5 -4.27 -0.78 1.43
CA ASN A 5 -5.56 -1.46 1.54
C ASN A 5 -5.83 -2.37 0.35
N ALA A 6 -6.52 -3.48 0.60
CA ALA A 6 -7.05 -4.40 -0.40
C ALA A 6 -8.57 -4.59 -0.19
N GLY A 7 -9.37 -3.89 -0.99
CA GLY A 7 -10.81 -3.76 -0.78
C GLY A 7 -11.10 -3.02 0.53
N THR A 8 -11.73 -3.70 1.48
CA THR A 8 -12.04 -3.19 2.83
C THR A 8 -10.99 -3.57 3.88
N ARG A 9 -9.98 -4.37 3.52
CA ARG A 9 -8.92 -4.82 4.44
C ARG A 9 -7.75 -3.86 4.44
N ILE A 10 -7.41 -3.36 5.63
CA ILE A 10 -6.17 -2.60 5.88
C ILE A 10 -5.02 -3.61 6.00
N LEU A 11 -3.95 -3.39 5.26
CA LEU A 11 -2.73 -4.20 5.29
C LEU A 11 -1.64 -3.52 6.14
N GLU A 12 -0.62 -4.28 6.50
CA GLU A 12 0.55 -3.76 7.22
C GLU A 12 1.29 -2.70 6.40
N ASN A 13 1.87 -1.73 7.10
CA ASN A 13 2.73 -0.74 6.49
C ASN A 13 4.00 -1.39 5.97
N ALA A 14 4.39 -1.02 4.76
CA ALA A 14 5.58 -1.55 4.13
C ALA A 14 6.52 -0.44 3.67
N LEU A 15 7.83 -0.69 3.83
CA LEU A 15 8.89 0.11 3.24
C LEU A 15 9.44 -0.67 2.04
N VAL A 16 9.36 -0.06 0.86
CA VAL A 16 9.88 -0.65 -0.39
C VAL A 16 11.25 -0.04 -0.64
N PRO A 17 12.33 -0.85 -0.71
CA PRO A 17 13.65 -0.33 -1.05
C PRO A 17 13.71 0.12 -2.52
N PRO A 18 14.57 1.10 -2.87
CA PRO A 18 14.77 1.51 -4.25
C PRO A 18 15.11 0.31 -5.15
N MET A 19 14.40 0.19 -6.28
CA MET A 19 14.50 -0.92 -7.24
C MET A 19 14.25 -2.33 -6.67
N GLY A 20 13.77 -2.44 -5.43
CA GLY A 20 13.45 -3.72 -4.81
C GLY A 20 11.95 -3.98 -4.71
N LYS A 21 11.62 -5.07 -4.00
CA LYS A 21 10.25 -5.50 -3.74
C LYS A 21 10.09 -5.83 -2.26
N THR A 22 8.89 -5.65 -1.76
CA THR A 22 8.49 -6.09 -0.42
C THR A 22 7.19 -6.86 -0.52
N SER A 23 6.98 -7.79 0.41
CA SER A 23 5.77 -8.62 0.47
C SER A 23 5.06 -8.38 1.79
N VAL A 24 3.75 -8.23 1.72
CA VAL A 24 2.86 -8.15 2.89
C VAL A 24 1.87 -9.30 2.85
N LYS A 25 1.38 -9.72 4.02
CA LYS A 25 0.36 -10.75 4.10
C LYS A 25 -0.95 -10.24 3.50
N LEU A 26 -1.55 -11.01 2.60
CA LEU A 26 -2.86 -10.73 2.02
C LEU A 26 -3.89 -11.73 2.57
N PRO A 27 -4.91 -11.26 3.32
CA PRO A 27 -6.01 -12.12 3.77
C PRO A 27 -6.78 -12.74 2.59
N ALA A 28 -7.32 -13.95 2.77
CA ALA A 28 -8.04 -14.66 1.71
C ALA A 28 -9.35 -13.98 1.28
N ASP A 29 -9.91 -13.13 2.14
CA ASP A 29 -11.12 -12.36 1.90
C ASP A 29 -10.84 -10.91 1.45
N ALA A 30 -9.59 -10.60 1.09
CA ALA A 30 -9.22 -9.30 0.57
C ALA A 30 -9.86 -9.04 -0.79
N GLY A 31 -10.30 -7.79 -1.02
CA GLY A 31 -10.86 -7.39 -2.31
C GLY A 31 -9.79 -7.15 -3.37
N ASN A 32 -10.22 -7.09 -4.63
CA ASN A 32 -9.31 -6.92 -5.78
C ASN A 32 -8.83 -5.47 -6.00
N THR A 33 -9.41 -4.50 -5.29
CA THR A 33 -9.03 -3.09 -5.40
C THR A 33 -7.92 -2.76 -4.42
N ILE A 34 -6.70 -2.57 -4.92
CA ILE A 34 -5.57 -2.12 -4.10
C ILE A 34 -5.55 -0.60 -4.07
N THR A 35 -5.42 -0.01 -2.88
CA THR A 35 -5.20 1.43 -2.73
C THR A 35 -4.09 1.71 -1.73
N TYR A 36 -3.26 2.72 -2.00
CA TYR A 36 -2.13 3.04 -1.15
C TYR A 36 -1.90 4.54 -1.01
N ARG A 37 -1.21 4.93 0.07
CA ARG A 37 -0.63 6.26 0.29
C ARG A 37 0.84 6.11 0.69
N THR A 38 1.66 7.06 0.28
CA THR A 38 3.07 7.16 0.68
C THR A 38 3.29 8.36 1.60
N ILE A 39 4.41 8.37 2.30
CA ILE A 39 4.87 9.52 3.07
C ILE A 39 5.93 10.21 2.22
N ASN A 40 5.80 11.51 1.98
CA ASN A 40 6.81 12.29 1.25
C ASN A 40 7.94 12.76 2.18
N ASP A 41 8.97 13.39 1.61
CA ASP A 41 10.16 13.85 2.33
C ASP A 41 9.85 14.88 3.44
N TYR A 42 8.68 15.51 3.41
CA TYR A 42 8.19 16.44 4.42
C TYR A 42 7.38 15.77 5.54
N GLY A 43 7.27 14.43 5.53
CA GLY A 43 6.50 13.66 6.50
C GLY A 43 4.97 13.69 6.25
N ALA A 44 4.51 14.27 5.14
CA ALA A 44 3.10 14.37 4.79
C ALA A 44 2.63 13.18 3.95
N LEU A 45 1.34 12.85 4.04
CA LEU A 45 0.74 11.78 3.25
C LEU A 45 0.38 12.25 1.84
N THR A 46 0.83 11.52 0.83
CA THR A 46 0.44 11.75 -0.57
C THR A 46 -1.04 11.41 -0.81
N PRO A 47 -1.66 11.89 -1.91
CA PRO A 47 -3.01 11.50 -2.26
C PRO A 47 -3.18 9.97 -2.39
N LYS A 48 -4.40 9.48 -2.20
CA LYS A 48 -4.72 8.06 -2.35
C LYS A 48 -4.53 7.64 -3.81
N MET A 49 -3.76 6.58 -4.02
CA MET A 49 -3.47 6.01 -5.34
C MET A 49 -4.08 4.62 -5.49
N ASN A 50 -4.54 4.27 -6.69
CA ASN A 50 -4.95 2.91 -7.03
C ASN A 50 -3.72 2.08 -7.43
N GLY A 51 -3.61 0.86 -6.89
CA GLY A 51 -2.58 -0.10 -7.28
C GLY A 51 -2.80 -0.56 -8.71
N VAL A 52 -1.78 -0.42 -9.56
CA VAL A 52 -1.81 -0.96 -10.92
C VAL A 52 -1.18 -2.35 -10.87
N LEU A 53 -1.99 -3.39 -11.06
CA LEU A 53 -1.51 -4.75 -11.26
C LEU A 53 -1.07 -4.88 -12.72
N ARG A 54 0.16 -5.33 -12.94
CA ARG A 54 0.70 -5.71 -14.26
C ARG A 54 1.09 -7.17 -14.24
#